data_AF-A0A3D9JP24-F1
#
_entry.id   AF-A0A3D9JP24-F1
#
_cell.length_a   1.000
_cell.length_b   1.000
_cell.length_c   1.000
_cell.angle_alpha   90.00
_cell.angle_beta   90.00
_cell.angle_gamma   90.00
#
_symmetry.space_group_name_H-M   'P 1'
#
loop_
_entity.id
_entity.type
_entity.pdbx_description
1 polymer ?
#
loop_
_entity_poly.entity_id
_entity_poly.type
_entity_poly.pdbx_seq_one_letter_code
_entity_poly.pdbx_strand_id
1 'polypeptide(L)'
;MEDILALLKPYSCITADIEQLTFPLGGPDGTGQLLILPSDNILEMMEEAEEEEGSLASFVEKQLEQVHRLTKLDALRSIVSAYLTYSELPIEVKQMDGKSFDEVYAAYARVWEGNELVDEQPTRGSYTYPEINIDWIEARMEDGALLIPMKAEERYHAPLIIPMGGYNECPLPVYQAALFKHWQEEFEAAPLVVTQDTWVVRTGRLPATDDEALQLAKEHFMFCQYVLESFDSVGQYASYLKNNEIWYFWWD
;
A
#
# COMPACT_ATOMS: atom_id res chain seq x y z
N MET A 1 -8.79 -3.22 20.70
CA MET A 1 -7.89 -2.04 20.77
C MET A 1 -6.78 -2.17 21.83
N GLU A 2 -7.07 -2.62 23.07
CA GLU A 2 -6.05 -2.69 24.15
C GLU A 2 -4.85 -3.59 23.80
N ASP A 3 -5.09 -4.74 23.18
CA ASP A 3 -4.02 -5.68 22.80
C ASP A 3 -3.13 -5.12 21.69
N ILE A 4 -3.71 -4.52 20.65
CA ILE A 4 -2.97 -3.78 19.62
C ILE A 4 -2.11 -2.68 20.25
N LEU A 5 -2.66 -1.92 21.21
CA LEU A 5 -1.90 -0.87 21.91
C LEU A 5 -0.72 -1.45 22.73
N ALA A 6 -0.89 -2.64 23.32
CA ALA A 6 0.17 -3.33 24.05
C ALA A 6 1.32 -3.75 23.11
N LEU A 7 1.01 -4.30 21.93
CA LEU A 7 1.97 -4.66 20.89
C LEU A 7 2.71 -3.42 20.34
N LEU A 8 2.00 -2.29 20.23
CA LEU A 8 2.55 -1.04 19.70
C LEU A 8 3.29 -0.17 20.72
N LYS A 9 3.46 -0.63 21.96
CA LYS A 9 4.18 0.09 23.02
C LYS A 9 5.58 0.59 22.60
N PRO A 10 6.39 -0.14 21.80
CA PRO A 10 7.69 0.35 21.33
C PRO A 10 7.61 1.55 20.38
N TYR A 11 6.45 1.79 19.75
CA TYR A 11 6.27 2.77 18.67
C TYR A 11 5.62 4.08 19.12
N SER A 12 5.54 4.33 20.44
CA SER A 12 4.91 5.55 20.99
C SER A 12 3.47 5.76 20.53
N CYS A 13 2.74 4.68 20.30
CA CYS A 13 1.34 4.70 19.89
C CYS A 13 0.45 5.31 20.97
N ILE A 14 -0.55 6.10 20.54
CA ILE A 14 -1.56 6.69 21.41
C ILE A 14 -2.97 6.44 20.85
N THR A 15 -3.97 6.44 21.72
CA THR A 15 -5.37 6.53 21.28
C THR A 15 -5.65 7.92 20.73
N ALA A 16 -6.37 7.98 19.61
CA ALA A 16 -6.76 9.21 18.96
C ALA A 16 -8.21 9.58 19.30
N ASP A 17 -8.44 10.85 19.64
CA ASP A 17 -9.78 11.43 19.64
C ASP A 17 -10.06 11.98 18.24
N ILE A 18 -10.97 11.33 17.50
CA ILE A 18 -11.24 11.65 16.10
C ILE A 18 -11.75 13.07 15.90
N GLU A 19 -12.44 13.63 16.90
CA GLU A 19 -12.97 15.00 16.90
C GLU A 19 -11.87 16.06 17.03
N GLN A 20 -10.69 15.65 17.50
CA GLN A 20 -9.52 16.52 17.66
C GLN A 20 -8.49 16.35 16.53
N LEU A 21 -8.76 15.46 15.56
CA LEU A 21 -7.88 15.29 14.40
C LEU A 21 -7.90 16.54 13.52
N THR A 22 -6.71 16.97 13.12
CA THR A 22 -6.55 18.06 12.15
C THR A 22 -6.38 17.49 10.76
N PHE A 23 -7.12 18.05 9.79
CA PHE A 23 -7.00 17.69 8.39
C PHE A 23 -6.28 18.80 7.59
N PRO A 24 -5.39 18.48 6.65
CA PRO A 24 -4.99 17.13 6.25
C PRO A 24 -4.30 16.35 7.38
N LEU A 25 -4.67 15.07 7.52
CA LEU A 25 -4.19 14.19 8.58
C LEU A 25 -2.64 14.16 8.59
N GLY A 26 -2.01 14.38 9.74
CA GLY A 26 -0.55 14.38 9.89
C GLY A 26 0.15 15.75 9.76
N GLY A 27 -0.58 16.87 9.84
CA GLY A 27 -0.06 18.24 9.83
C GLY A 27 -0.19 18.95 8.46
N PRO A 28 0.39 20.14 8.26
CA PRO A 28 0.28 20.89 7.00
C PRO A 28 0.75 20.10 5.77
N ASP A 29 1.81 19.31 5.95
CA ASP A 29 2.34 18.41 4.93
C ASP A 29 1.68 17.02 5.01
N GLY A 30 0.94 16.76 6.08
CA GLY A 30 0.07 15.61 6.27
C GLY A 30 0.77 14.27 6.12
N THR A 31 1.95 14.10 6.74
CA THR A 31 2.81 12.92 6.57
C THR A 31 3.55 12.50 7.86
N GLY A 32 3.34 13.18 8.99
CA GLY A 32 4.07 12.92 10.24
C GLY A 32 3.50 11.83 11.13
N GLN A 33 2.34 11.27 10.78
CA GLN A 33 1.59 10.33 11.61
C GLN A 33 0.87 9.30 10.73
N LEU A 34 0.77 8.07 11.25
CA LEU A 34 -0.08 7.02 10.71
C LEU A 34 -1.31 6.88 11.63
N LEU A 35 -2.51 7.04 11.05
CA LEU A 35 -3.77 6.68 11.69
C LEU A 35 -4.06 5.20 11.45
N ILE A 36 -4.36 4.49 12.52
CA ILE A 36 -4.71 3.07 12.48
C ILE A 36 -6.16 2.97 12.93
N LEU A 37 -6.99 2.35 12.10
CA LEU A 37 -8.33 1.92 12.50
C LEU A 37 -8.23 0.43 12.89
N PRO A 38 -8.08 0.12 14.18
CA PRO A 38 -7.91 -1.25 14.65
C PRO A 38 -9.11 -2.12 14.29
N SER A 39 -8.83 -3.38 14.00
CA SER A 39 -9.81 -4.45 13.82
C SER A 39 -9.24 -5.77 14.33
N ASP A 40 -10.09 -6.80 14.43
CA ASP A 40 -9.66 -8.15 14.79
C ASP A 40 -8.64 -8.71 13.78
N ASN A 41 -8.82 -8.42 12.48
CA ASN A 41 -7.87 -8.85 11.44
C ASN A 41 -6.48 -8.23 11.61
N ILE A 42 -6.39 -6.93 11.95
CA ILE A 42 -5.10 -6.30 12.24
C ILE A 42 -4.46 -6.96 13.48
N LEU A 43 -5.25 -7.23 14.52
CA LEU A 43 -4.74 -7.86 15.73
C LEU A 43 -4.17 -9.26 15.42
N GLU A 44 -4.91 -10.10 14.68
CA GLU A 44 -4.49 -11.45 14.31
C GLU A 44 -3.14 -11.42 13.57
N MET A 45 -3.00 -10.55 12.56
CA MET A 45 -1.74 -10.40 11.82
C MET A 45 -0.57 -9.92 12.70
N MET A 46 -0.84 -9.06 13.69
CA MET A 46 0.18 -8.59 14.62
C MET A 46 0.59 -9.66 15.63
N GLU A 47 -0.35 -10.47 16.10
CA GLU A 47 -0.09 -11.61 17.00
C GLU A 47 0.72 -12.68 16.27
N GLU A 48 0.38 -13.03 15.02
CA GLU A 48 1.17 -13.96 14.21
C GLU A 48 2.63 -13.48 14.04
N ALA A 49 2.82 -12.19 13.75
CA ALA A 49 4.14 -11.59 13.62
C ALA A 49 4.93 -11.62 14.94
N GLU A 50 4.28 -11.37 16.08
CA GLU A 50 4.89 -11.49 17.40
C GLU A 50 5.23 -12.95 17.74
N GLU A 51 4.35 -13.91 17.43
CA GLU A 51 4.58 -15.33 17.71
C GLU A 51 5.77 -15.89 16.91
N GLU A 52 5.93 -15.48 15.64
CA GLU A 52 7.03 -15.94 14.78
C GLU A 52 8.41 -15.51 15.30
N GLU A 53 8.53 -14.28 15.80
CA GLU A 53 9.83 -13.66 16.13
C GLU A 53 10.00 -13.35 17.63
N GLY A 54 9.02 -13.70 18.45
CA GLY A 54 8.97 -13.49 19.90
C GLY A 54 8.63 -12.07 20.34
N SER A 55 8.61 -11.09 19.42
CA SER A 55 8.06 -9.75 19.62
C SER A 55 7.83 -9.05 18.28
N LEU A 56 6.85 -8.15 18.21
CA LEU A 56 6.62 -7.32 17.03
C LEU A 56 7.86 -6.48 16.64
N ALA A 57 8.63 -6.00 17.61
CA ALA A 57 9.86 -5.23 17.34
C ALA A 57 10.94 -6.09 16.65
N SER A 58 11.11 -7.34 17.10
CA SER A 58 12.05 -8.29 16.47
C SER A 58 11.60 -8.68 15.06
N PHE A 59 10.29 -8.83 14.85
CA PHE A 59 9.72 -9.01 13.52
C PHE A 59 10.06 -7.85 12.59
N VAL A 60 9.78 -6.62 13.01
CA VAL A 60 10.08 -5.42 12.20
C VAL A 60 11.57 -5.33 11.88
N GLU A 61 12.46 -5.52 12.85
CA GLU A 61 13.92 -5.48 12.63
C GLU A 61 14.37 -6.50 11.58
N LYS A 62 13.91 -7.75 11.69
CA LYS A 62 14.27 -8.83 10.75
C LYS A 62 13.72 -8.58 9.34
N GLN A 63 12.47 -8.16 9.23
CA GLN A 63 11.83 -7.85 7.94
C GLN A 63 12.51 -6.65 7.27
N LEU A 64 12.96 -5.65 8.03
CA LEU A 64 13.71 -4.52 7.49
C LEU A 64 15.04 -4.94 6.85
N GLU A 65 15.75 -5.93 7.39
CA GLU A 65 16.95 -6.46 6.74
C GLU A 65 16.67 -7.03 5.35
N GLN A 66 15.48 -7.59 5.14
CA GLN A 66 15.05 -8.08 3.84
C GLN A 66 14.62 -6.93 2.93
N VAL A 67 13.82 -5.99 3.44
CA VAL A 67 13.40 -4.77 2.71
C VAL A 67 14.61 -4.02 2.13
N HIS A 68 15.69 -3.86 2.90
CA HIS A 68 16.89 -3.17 2.43
C HIS A 68 17.65 -3.89 1.31
N ARG A 69 17.40 -5.19 1.10
CA ARG A 69 18.01 -5.98 0.01
C ARG A 69 17.11 -6.04 -1.22
N LEU A 70 15.82 -5.73 -1.10
CA LEU A 70 14.85 -5.81 -2.18
C LEU A 70 14.89 -4.55 -3.06
N THR A 71 15.05 -4.74 -4.36
CA THR A 71 14.72 -3.69 -5.32
C THR A 71 13.20 -3.60 -5.50
N LYS A 72 12.73 -2.48 -6.06
CA LYS A 72 11.32 -2.31 -6.47
C LYS A 72 10.87 -3.45 -7.39
N LEU A 73 11.72 -3.83 -8.33
CA LEU A 73 11.44 -4.92 -9.27
C LEU A 73 11.40 -6.29 -8.59
N ASP A 74 12.24 -6.55 -7.58
CA ASP A 74 12.19 -7.83 -6.85
C ASP A 74 10.88 -7.98 -6.08
N ALA A 75 10.39 -6.91 -5.43
CA ALA A 75 9.09 -6.90 -4.78
C ALA A 75 7.95 -7.16 -5.78
N LEU A 76 7.95 -6.47 -6.93
CA LEU A 76 6.94 -6.68 -7.98
C LEU A 76 6.98 -8.08 -8.57
N ARG A 77 8.17 -8.65 -8.81
CA ARG A 77 8.33 -10.05 -9.25
C ARG A 77 7.69 -11.01 -8.26
N SER A 78 7.93 -10.83 -6.96
CA SER A 78 7.33 -11.68 -5.93
C SER A 78 5.80 -11.55 -5.89
N ILE A 79 5.28 -10.33 -5.95
CA ILE A 79 3.83 -10.05 -5.94
C ILE A 79 3.16 -10.69 -7.16
N VAL A 80 3.67 -10.41 -8.36
CA VAL A 80 3.12 -10.97 -9.61
C VAL A 80 3.26 -12.49 -9.64
N SER A 81 4.38 -13.04 -9.16
CA SER A 81 4.55 -14.50 -9.08
C SER A 81 3.50 -15.14 -8.17
N ALA A 82 3.23 -14.54 -7.00
CA ALA A 82 2.20 -15.03 -6.07
C ALA A 82 0.81 -14.97 -6.73
N TYR A 83 0.46 -13.83 -7.31
CA TYR A 83 -0.82 -13.64 -8.00
C TYR A 83 -1.03 -14.63 -9.16
N LEU A 84 -0.01 -14.80 -10.01
CA LEU A 84 -0.11 -15.69 -11.17
C LEU A 84 -0.08 -17.17 -10.83
N THR A 85 0.29 -17.56 -9.60
CA THR A 85 0.40 -18.97 -9.19
C THR A 85 -0.87 -19.75 -9.51
N TYR A 86 -2.03 -19.16 -9.21
CA TYR A 86 -3.35 -19.79 -9.39
C TYR A 86 -4.03 -19.51 -10.74
N SER A 87 -3.42 -18.71 -11.62
CA SER A 87 -3.97 -18.43 -12.96
C SER A 87 -3.87 -19.65 -13.91
N GLU A 88 -4.60 -19.64 -15.02
CA GLU A 88 -4.51 -20.69 -16.05
C GLU A 88 -3.33 -20.49 -17.04
N LEU A 89 -2.46 -19.51 -16.81
CA LEU A 89 -1.38 -19.18 -17.73
C LEU A 89 -0.28 -20.26 -17.79
N PRO A 90 0.48 -20.35 -18.90
CA PRO A 90 1.63 -21.25 -19.00
C PRO A 90 2.71 -20.96 -17.94
N ILE A 91 3.43 -21.99 -17.50
CA ILE A 91 4.41 -21.87 -16.41
C ILE A 91 5.56 -20.92 -16.75
N GLU A 92 5.93 -20.81 -18.03
CA GLU A 92 6.95 -19.90 -18.53
C GLU A 92 6.53 -18.43 -18.38
N VAL A 93 5.22 -18.17 -18.46
CA VAL A 93 4.66 -16.84 -18.22
C VAL A 93 4.70 -16.52 -16.72
N LYS A 94 4.48 -17.51 -15.85
CA LYS A 94 4.45 -17.34 -14.39
C LYS A 94 5.82 -17.15 -13.74
N GLN A 95 6.90 -17.65 -14.33
CA GLN A 95 8.26 -17.48 -13.79
C GLN A 95 8.73 -16.04 -13.89
N MET A 96 8.98 -15.37 -12.77
CA MET A 96 9.36 -13.95 -12.72
C MET A 96 10.87 -13.70 -12.60
N ASP A 97 11.65 -14.72 -12.24
CA ASP A 97 13.09 -14.59 -12.05
C ASP A 97 13.79 -14.09 -13.31
N GLY A 98 14.58 -13.02 -13.15
CA GLY A 98 15.33 -12.41 -14.24
C GLY A 98 14.51 -11.55 -15.22
N LYS A 99 13.18 -11.53 -15.15
CA LYS A 99 12.33 -10.71 -16.03
C LYS A 99 12.50 -9.23 -15.75
N SER A 100 12.66 -8.42 -16.78
CA SER A 100 12.59 -6.95 -16.71
C SER A 100 11.22 -6.47 -16.25
N PHE A 101 11.10 -5.18 -15.90
CA PHE A 101 9.82 -4.58 -15.52
C PHE A 101 8.74 -4.81 -16.60
N ASP A 102 9.05 -4.53 -17.86
CA ASP A 102 8.12 -4.69 -18.97
C ASP A 102 7.67 -6.15 -19.15
N GLU A 103 8.57 -7.11 -18.93
CA GLU A 103 8.24 -8.53 -19.00
C GLU A 103 7.37 -9.00 -17.82
N VAL A 104 7.61 -8.47 -16.62
CA VAL A 104 6.77 -8.73 -15.43
C VAL A 104 5.37 -8.16 -15.65
N TYR A 105 5.29 -6.89 -16.06
CA TYR A 105 4.01 -6.23 -16.33
C TYR A 105 3.26 -6.91 -17.48
N ALA A 106 3.94 -7.26 -18.58
CA ALA A 106 3.33 -7.97 -19.70
C ALA A 106 2.79 -9.33 -19.28
N ALA A 107 3.48 -10.06 -18.39
CA ALA A 107 2.99 -11.33 -17.86
C ALA A 107 1.75 -11.14 -16.96
N TYR A 108 1.74 -10.11 -16.11
CA TYR A 108 0.59 -9.76 -15.28
C TYR A 108 -0.63 -9.35 -16.13
N ALA A 109 -0.43 -8.49 -17.13
CA ALA A 109 -1.47 -8.00 -18.04
C ALA A 109 -2.16 -9.12 -18.84
N ARG A 110 -1.54 -10.30 -18.99
CA ARG A 110 -2.18 -11.46 -19.65
C ARG A 110 -3.42 -11.96 -18.94
N VAL A 111 -3.51 -11.80 -17.61
CA VAL A 111 -4.72 -12.18 -16.85
C VAL A 111 -5.91 -11.33 -17.27
N TRP A 112 -5.64 -10.12 -17.77
CA TRP A 112 -6.62 -9.13 -18.16
C TRP A 112 -6.77 -9.02 -19.68
N GLU A 113 -6.23 -9.97 -20.45
CA GLU A 113 -6.25 -9.92 -21.91
C GLU A 113 -7.71 -9.87 -22.43
N GLY A 114 -8.02 -8.86 -23.25
CA GLY A 114 -9.37 -8.59 -23.74
C GLY A 114 -10.23 -7.70 -22.85
N ASN A 115 -9.71 -7.24 -21.71
CA ASN A 115 -10.33 -6.22 -20.87
C ASN A 115 -9.77 -4.81 -21.22
N GLU A 116 -10.62 -3.78 -21.20
CA GLU A 116 -10.23 -2.38 -21.38
C GLU A 116 -9.32 -1.87 -20.24
N LEU A 117 -9.31 -2.57 -19.09
CA LEU A 117 -8.47 -2.23 -17.94
C LEU A 117 -6.98 -2.06 -18.28
N VAL A 118 -6.44 -2.86 -19.21
CA VAL A 118 -5.01 -2.77 -19.61
C VAL A 118 -4.73 -1.72 -20.68
N ASP A 119 -5.72 -0.91 -21.09
CA ASP A 119 -5.46 0.21 -22.00
C ASP A 119 -4.58 1.25 -21.30
N GLU A 120 -3.44 1.56 -21.91
CA GLU A 120 -2.43 2.49 -21.42
C GLU A 120 -2.64 3.92 -21.95
N GLN A 121 -3.59 4.14 -22.87
CA GLN A 121 -3.85 5.46 -23.44
C GLN A 121 -4.38 6.43 -22.36
N PRO A 122 -3.75 7.60 -22.18
CA PRO A 122 -4.18 8.56 -21.19
C PRO A 122 -5.56 9.12 -21.57
N THR A 123 -6.52 8.92 -20.68
CA THR A 123 -7.87 9.47 -20.80
C THR A 123 -8.23 10.26 -19.55
N ARG A 124 -8.95 11.37 -19.73
CA ARG A 124 -9.33 12.22 -18.60
C ARG A 124 -10.57 11.66 -17.90
N GLY A 125 -10.39 11.17 -16.68
CA GLY A 125 -11.47 10.87 -15.75
C GLY A 125 -11.87 12.08 -14.91
N SER A 126 -13.05 12.03 -14.28
CA SER A 126 -13.47 12.97 -13.24
C SER A 126 -13.44 12.37 -11.83
N TYR A 127 -13.05 11.10 -11.70
CA TYR A 127 -13.00 10.42 -10.42
C TYR A 127 -11.89 10.99 -9.54
N THR A 128 -12.21 11.17 -8.26
CA THR A 128 -11.27 11.49 -7.20
C THR A 128 -11.63 10.66 -5.98
N TYR A 129 -10.63 10.08 -5.29
CA TYR A 129 -10.86 9.43 -4.01
C TYR A 129 -11.49 10.40 -3.00
N PRO A 130 -12.30 9.88 -2.07
CA PRO A 130 -12.92 10.69 -1.04
C PRO A 130 -11.87 11.40 -0.18
N GLU A 131 -12.20 12.58 0.30
CA GLU A 131 -11.40 13.26 1.31
C GLU A 131 -11.41 12.44 2.60
N ILE A 132 -10.23 12.21 3.17
CA ILE A 132 -10.12 11.61 4.50
C ILE A 132 -10.53 12.67 5.51
N ASN A 133 -11.71 12.50 6.11
CA ASN A 133 -12.30 13.38 7.11
C ASN A 133 -12.96 12.53 8.22
N ILE A 134 -13.62 13.18 9.18
CA ILE A 134 -14.28 12.49 10.29
C ILE A 134 -15.32 11.49 9.77
N ASP A 135 -16.21 11.89 8.86
CA ASP A 135 -17.24 11.00 8.29
C ASP A 135 -16.62 9.74 7.64
N TRP A 136 -15.50 9.89 6.94
CA TRP A 136 -14.78 8.78 6.31
C TRP A 136 -14.24 7.79 7.37
N ILE A 137 -13.71 8.33 8.48
CA ILE A 137 -13.16 7.56 9.60
C ILE A 137 -14.30 6.83 10.34
N GLU A 138 -15.34 7.55 10.74
CA GLU A 138 -16.49 6.98 11.47
C GLU A 138 -17.16 5.83 10.70
N ALA A 139 -17.24 5.94 9.38
CA ALA A 139 -17.81 4.89 8.53
C ALA A 139 -17.01 3.58 8.52
N ARG A 140 -15.75 3.59 8.99
CA ARG A 140 -14.82 2.44 8.97
C ARG A 140 -14.28 2.06 10.34
N MET A 141 -14.57 2.86 11.37
CA MET A 141 -14.05 2.69 12.71
C MET A 141 -14.88 1.65 13.47
N GLU A 142 -14.25 0.58 13.93
CA GLU A 142 -14.90 -0.46 14.73
C GLU A 142 -14.65 -0.24 16.23
N ASP A 143 -13.38 -0.12 16.63
CA ASP A 143 -12.95 -0.03 18.03
C ASP A 143 -11.99 1.15 18.27
N GLY A 144 -12.46 2.36 17.96
CA GLY A 144 -11.69 3.59 18.12
C GLY A 144 -10.59 3.78 17.08
N ALA A 145 -9.67 4.70 17.34
CA ALA A 145 -8.58 5.03 16.44
C ALA A 145 -7.26 5.16 17.21
N LEU A 146 -6.15 4.79 16.58
CA LEU A 146 -4.82 4.91 17.14
C LEU A 146 -3.92 5.77 16.23
N LEU A 147 -2.91 6.41 16.82
CA LEU A 147 -1.92 7.21 16.09
C LEU A 147 -0.51 6.78 16.47
N ILE A 148 0.32 6.59 15.45
CA ILE A 148 1.76 6.40 15.58
C ILE A 148 2.48 7.58 14.92
N PRO A 149 3.44 8.25 15.60
CA PRO A 149 4.32 9.21 14.95
C PRO A 149 5.29 8.51 14.00
N MET A 150 5.39 8.98 12.76
CA MET A 150 6.27 8.41 11.73
C MET A 150 7.36 9.41 11.36
N LYS A 151 8.63 9.05 11.59
CA LYS A 151 9.76 9.85 11.10
C LYS A 151 9.81 9.79 9.59
N ALA A 152 10.26 10.88 8.96
CA ALA A 152 10.26 10.99 7.50
C ALA A 152 11.01 9.84 6.82
N GLU A 153 12.15 9.45 7.37
CA GLU A 153 13.03 8.38 6.89
C GLU A 153 12.55 6.95 7.23
N GLU A 154 11.48 6.80 8.03
CA GLU A 154 10.97 5.51 8.52
C GLU A 154 9.51 5.25 8.08
N ARG A 155 8.88 6.10 7.25
CA ARG A 155 7.45 5.96 6.90
C ARG A 155 7.14 4.64 6.19
N TYR A 156 8.07 4.13 5.38
CA TYR A 156 7.96 2.82 4.76
C TYR A 156 7.99 1.63 5.73
N HIS A 157 8.25 1.86 7.03
CA HIS A 157 8.15 0.81 8.06
C HIS A 157 6.69 0.50 8.41
N ALA A 158 5.73 1.36 8.03
CA ALA A 158 4.32 1.22 8.39
C ALA A 158 3.74 -0.18 8.10
N PRO A 159 3.97 -0.80 6.93
CA PRO A 159 3.46 -2.15 6.66
C PRO A 159 4.12 -3.25 7.49
N LEU A 160 5.24 -2.99 8.18
CA LEU A 160 5.87 -3.97 9.09
C LEU A 160 5.38 -3.77 10.53
N ILE A 161 5.15 -2.51 10.92
CA ILE A 161 4.62 -2.15 12.24
C ILE A 161 3.16 -2.59 12.35
N ILE A 162 2.39 -2.41 11.26
CA ILE A 162 1.03 -2.89 11.09
C ILE A 162 1.06 -3.87 9.91
N PRO A 163 1.36 -5.17 10.16
CA PRO A 163 1.58 -6.20 9.14
C PRO A 163 0.31 -6.69 8.45
N MET A 164 -0.57 -5.76 8.09
CA MET A 164 -1.76 -6.01 7.28
C MET A 164 -1.33 -6.52 5.89
N GLY A 165 -1.66 -7.77 5.54
CA GLY A 165 -1.46 -8.33 4.20
C GLY A 165 -1.24 -9.84 4.19
N GLY A 166 -1.11 -10.43 3.00
CA GLY A 166 -0.98 -11.90 2.83
C GLY A 166 -2.28 -12.66 2.60
N TYR A 167 -3.40 -11.95 2.43
CA TYR A 167 -4.74 -12.46 2.12
C TYR A 167 -5.36 -11.67 0.96
N ASN A 168 -6.35 -12.25 0.27
CA ASN A 168 -7.15 -11.58 -0.78
C ASN A 168 -6.30 -10.74 -1.77
N GLU A 169 -5.25 -11.35 -2.30
CA GLU A 169 -4.28 -10.74 -3.21
C GLU A 169 -3.47 -9.56 -2.62
N CYS A 170 -3.69 -9.19 -1.36
CA CYS A 170 -2.89 -8.21 -0.62
C CYS A 170 -1.46 -8.74 -0.47
N PRO A 171 -0.45 -8.01 -0.98
CA PRO A 171 0.95 -8.41 -0.87
C PRO A 171 1.38 -8.67 0.58
N LEU A 172 2.39 -9.51 0.79
CA LEU A 172 2.97 -9.65 2.12
C LEU A 172 3.57 -8.32 2.62
N PRO A 173 3.51 -8.03 3.94
CA PRO A 173 4.09 -6.86 4.59
C PRO A 173 5.48 -6.43 4.08
N VAL A 174 6.39 -7.40 3.89
CA VAL A 174 7.75 -7.14 3.40
C VAL A 174 7.79 -6.53 2.00
N TYR A 175 6.90 -6.96 1.10
CA TYR A 175 6.83 -6.44 -0.26
C TYR A 175 6.11 -5.08 -0.30
N GLN A 176 5.11 -4.88 0.56
CA GLN A 176 4.49 -3.57 0.73
C GLN A 176 5.52 -2.54 1.22
N ALA A 177 6.26 -2.86 2.28
CA ALA A 177 7.30 -1.98 2.84
C ALA A 177 8.42 -1.70 1.83
N ALA A 178 8.82 -2.69 1.03
CA ALA A 178 9.78 -2.49 -0.06
C ALA A 178 9.27 -1.49 -1.10
N LEU A 179 8.03 -1.63 -1.58
CA LEU A 179 7.44 -0.67 -2.53
C LEU A 179 7.27 0.71 -1.92
N PHE A 180 6.77 0.81 -0.68
CA PHE A 180 6.60 2.08 0.02
C PHE A 180 7.94 2.78 0.21
N LYS A 181 9.04 2.05 0.43
CA LYS A 181 10.39 2.63 0.50
C LYS A 181 10.77 3.31 -0.82
N HIS A 182 10.58 2.63 -1.95
CA HIS A 182 10.92 3.19 -3.26
C HIS A 182 9.98 4.34 -3.64
N TRP A 183 8.68 4.25 -3.34
CA TRP A 183 7.75 5.36 -3.57
C TRP A 183 7.98 6.55 -2.64
N GLN A 184 8.46 6.31 -1.42
CA GLN A 184 8.89 7.40 -0.53
C GLN A 184 10.13 8.11 -1.10
N GLU A 185 11.09 7.38 -1.65
CA GLU A 185 12.28 7.95 -2.29
C GLU A 185 11.95 8.69 -3.60
N GLU A 186 11.07 8.12 -4.42
CA GLU A 186 10.73 8.65 -5.73
C GLU A 186 9.68 9.76 -5.64
N PHE A 187 8.63 9.60 -4.85
CA PHE A 187 7.44 10.46 -4.84
C PHE A 187 7.17 11.11 -3.48
N GLU A 188 8.06 10.96 -2.49
CA GLU A 188 7.81 11.44 -1.13
C GLU A 188 6.53 10.82 -0.52
N ALA A 189 6.18 9.61 -0.96
CA ALA A 189 5.00 8.88 -0.50
C ALA A 189 5.05 8.59 1.00
N ALA A 190 3.91 8.77 1.68
CA ALA A 190 3.74 8.61 3.10
C ALA A 190 2.39 7.93 3.40
N PRO A 191 2.39 6.76 4.05
CA PRO A 191 1.16 6.12 4.54
C PRO A 191 0.49 7.02 5.58
N LEU A 192 -0.81 7.24 5.40
CA LEU A 192 -1.63 8.11 6.24
C LEU A 192 -2.62 7.32 7.10
N VAL A 193 -3.25 6.32 6.50
CA VAL A 193 -4.27 5.49 7.15
C VAL A 193 -4.04 4.03 6.81
N VAL A 194 -4.21 3.18 7.81
CA VAL A 194 -4.36 1.74 7.64
C VAL A 194 -5.66 1.26 8.31
N THR A 195 -6.41 0.44 7.59
CA THR A 195 -7.54 -0.34 8.10
C THR A 195 -7.24 -1.83 7.93
N GLN A 196 -8.23 -2.69 8.18
CA GLN A 196 -8.12 -4.13 7.96
C GLN A 196 -7.85 -4.56 6.52
N ASP A 197 -8.00 -3.66 5.55
CA ASP A 197 -7.98 -3.99 4.13
C ASP A 197 -7.52 -2.82 3.25
N THR A 198 -7.19 -1.67 3.84
CA THR A 198 -6.96 -0.44 3.07
C THR A 198 -5.68 0.25 3.54
N TRP A 199 -4.88 0.70 2.57
CA TRP A 199 -3.88 1.75 2.75
C TRP A 199 -4.31 3.03 2.06
N VAL A 200 -4.29 4.14 2.79
CA VAL A 200 -4.32 5.49 2.20
C VAL A 200 -2.92 6.07 2.28
N VAL A 201 -2.38 6.47 1.14
CA VAL A 201 -1.02 7.02 1.02
C VAL A 201 -1.12 8.41 0.39
N ARG A 202 -0.35 9.37 0.91
CA ARG A 202 -0.16 10.68 0.26
C ARG A 202 1.21 10.78 -0.36
N THR A 203 1.28 11.27 -1.59
CA THR A 203 2.53 11.66 -2.26
C THR A 203 2.83 13.15 -2.07
N GLY A 204 4.09 13.49 -1.82
CA GLY A 204 4.58 14.88 -1.80
C GLY A 204 5.05 15.36 -3.17
N ARG A 205 5.30 14.44 -4.11
CA ARG A 205 5.72 14.75 -5.49
C ARG A 205 4.88 13.98 -6.50
N LEU A 206 4.15 14.71 -7.33
CA LEU A 206 3.41 14.14 -8.46
C LEU A 206 4.36 13.71 -9.60
N PRO A 207 3.97 12.70 -10.40
CA PRO A 207 4.64 12.41 -11.67
C PRO A 207 4.74 13.66 -12.57
N ALA A 208 5.94 13.94 -13.10
CA ALA A 208 6.21 15.10 -13.93
C ALA A 208 5.83 14.88 -15.41
N THR A 209 5.80 13.62 -15.86
CA THR A 209 5.54 13.24 -17.26
C THR A 209 4.45 12.17 -17.36
N ASP A 210 3.85 12.02 -18.54
CA ASP A 210 2.85 10.96 -18.79
C ASP A 210 3.49 9.58 -18.70
N ASP A 211 4.74 9.42 -19.16
CA ASP A 211 5.48 8.16 -19.07
C ASP A 211 5.75 7.77 -17.61
N GLU A 212 6.13 8.73 -16.76
CA GLU A 212 6.32 8.49 -15.33
C GLU A 212 5.00 8.14 -14.63
N ALA A 213 3.90 8.81 -15.00
CA ALA A 213 2.59 8.52 -14.44
C ALA A 213 2.09 7.13 -14.86
N LEU A 214 2.31 6.74 -16.12
CA LEU A 214 1.98 5.42 -16.63
C LEU A 214 2.81 4.33 -15.96
N GLN A 215 4.12 4.56 -15.79
CA GLN A 215 5.00 3.67 -15.08
C GLN A 215 4.51 3.43 -13.64
N LEU A 216 4.16 4.50 -12.90
CA LEU A 216 3.62 4.39 -11.55
C LEU A 216 2.25 3.67 -11.53
N ALA A 217 1.38 3.94 -12.50
CA ALA A 217 0.08 3.27 -12.62
C ALA A 217 0.24 1.75 -12.80
N LYS A 218 1.23 1.30 -13.60
CA LYS A 218 1.55 -0.12 -13.77
C LYS A 218 2.07 -0.75 -12.48
N GLU A 219 2.90 -0.03 -11.73
CA GLU A 219 3.39 -0.48 -10.41
C GLU A 219 2.22 -0.67 -9.44
N HIS A 220 1.36 0.34 -9.32
CA HIS A 220 0.17 0.29 -8.47
C HIS A 220 -0.79 -0.83 -8.90
N PHE A 221 -0.99 -1.04 -10.20
CA PHE A 221 -1.90 -2.07 -10.69
C PHE A 221 -1.39 -3.49 -10.41
N MET A 222 -0.07 -3.71 -10.46
CA MET A 222 0.54 -4.99 -10.02
C MET A 222 0.51 -5.14 -8.50
N PHE A 223 0.59 -4.04 -7.75
CA PHE A 223 0.53 -4.03 -6.29
C PHE A 223 -0.87 -4.30 -5.74
N CYS A 224 -1.88 -3.68 -6.35
CA CYS A 224 -3.28 -3.71 -5.94
C CYS A 224 -4.15 -3.58 -7.19
N GLN A 225 -4.72 -4.69 -7.67
CA GLN A 225 -5.57 -4.68 -8.86
C GLN A 225 -6.82 -3.80 -8.70
N TYR A 226 -7.32 -3.71 -7.47
CA TYR A 226 -8.55 -3.01 -7.09
C TYR A 226 -8.48 -1.48 -7.23
N VAL A 227 -7.29 -0.92 -7.45
CA VAL A 227 -7.18 0.51 -7.81
C VAL A 227 -8.03 0.81 -9.03
N LEU A 228 -8.14 -0.12 -9.99
CA LEU A 228 -8.91 0.06 -11.21
C LEU A 228 -10.42 -0.16 -11.05
N GLU A 229 -10.96 -0.48 -9.87
CA GLU A 229 -12.43 -0.47 -9.71
C GLU A 229 -13.03 0.94 -9.84
N SER A 230 -12.21 1.96 -9.62
CA SER A 230 -12.59 3.36 -9.75
C SER A 230 -12.18 3.99 -11.09
N PHE A 231 -11.52 3.24 -11.97
CA PHE A 231 -10.98 3.74 -13.24
C PHE A 231 -11.20 2.75 -14.39
N ASP A 232 -11.55 3.26 -15.56
CA ASP A 232 -11.84 2.43 -16.73
C ASP A 232 -10.59 1.73 -17.30
N SER A 233 -9.39 2.27 -17.04
CA SER A 233 -8.12 1.70 -17.52
C SER A 233 -6.89 2.20 -16.75
N VAL A 234 -5.76 1.51 -16.94
CA VAL A 234 -4.43 1.92 -16.45
C VAL A 234 -4.07 3.34 -16.96
N GLY A 235 -4.38 3.67 -18.21
CA GLY A 235 -4.14 5.01 -18.76
C GLY A 235 -5.01 6.11 -18.14
N GLN A 236 -6.26 5.79 -17.78
CA GLN A 236 -7.10 6.71 -17.01
C GLN A 236 -6.54 6.91 -15.58
N TYR A 237 -6.11 5.82 -14.94
CA TYR A 237 -5.50 5.88 -13.61
C TYR A 237 -4.17 6.65 -13.60
N ALA A 238 -3.33 6.49 -14.63
CA ALA A 238 -2.13 7.30 -14.82
C ALA A 238 -2.45 8.81 -14.89
N SER A 239 -3.52 9.18 -15.60
CA SER A 239 -4.00 10.56 -15.67
C SER A 239 -4.46 11.09 -14.31
N TYR A 240 -5.05 10.23 -13.47
CA TYR A 240 -5.38 10.55 -12.09
C TYR A 240 -4.12 10.81 -11.24
N LEU A 241 -3.14 9.89 -11.26
CA LEU A 241 -1.90 9.98 -10.48
C LEU A 241 -1.09 11.24 -10.79
N LYS A 242 -1.12 11.72 -12.03
CA LYS A 242 -0.42 12.95 -12.44
C LYS A 242 -0.98 14.23 -11.80
N ASN A 243 -2.21 14.19 -11.29
CA ASN A 243 -2.94 15.38 -10.82
C ASN A 243 -3.41 15.28 -9.36
N ASN A 244 -3.19 14.14 -8.69
CA ASN A 244 -3.75 13.88 -7.36
C ASN A 244 -2.72 13.29 -6.42
N GLU A 245 -2.74 13.77 -5.18
CA GLU A 245 -1.76 13.42 -4.15
C GLU A 245 -2.16 12.19 -3.33
N ILE A 246 -3.38 11.67 -3.48
CA ILE A 246 -3.91 10.57 -2.67
C ILE A 246 -3.90 9.28 -3.48
N TRP A 247 -3.31 8.23 -2.93
CA TRP A 247 -3.40 6.87 -3.42
C TRP A 247 -4.20 6.05 -2.43
N TYR A 248 -5.12 5.25 -2.95
CA TYR A 248 -6.01 4.41 -2.16
C TYR A 248 -5.87 2.98 -2.67
N PHE A 249 -5.37 2.11 -1.81
CA PHE A 249 -5.22 0.68 -2.08
C PHE A 249 -6.15 -0.05 -1.15
N TRP A 250 -6.99 -0.94 -1.70
CA TRP A 250 -7.84 -1.79 -0.89
C TRP A 250 -7.91 -3.20 -1.48
N TRP A 251 -8.28 -4.16 -0.65
CA TRP A 251 -8.47 -5.56 -1.02
C TRP A 251 -9.79 -6.06 -0.41
N ASP A 252 -10.47 -7.00 -1.07
CA ASP A 252 -11.70 -7.64 -0.54
C ASP A 252 -11.39 -8.57 0.65
#